data_AF-F9X3X7-F1
#
_entry.id   AF-F9X3X7-F1
#
_cell.length_a   1.000
_cell.length_b   1.000
_cell.length_c   1.000
_cell.angle_alpha   90.00
_cell.angle_beta   90.00
_cell.angle_gamma   90.00
#
_symmetry.space_group_name_H-M   'P 1'
#
loop_
_entity.id
_entity.type
_entity.pdbx_description
1 polymer ?
#
loop_
_entity_poly.entity_id
_entity_poly.type
_entity_poly.pdbx_seq_one_letter_code
_entity_poly.pdbx_strand_id
1 'polypeptide(L)'
;MFARSVASSTFTKCSRPQYLRLRAQKPAFAPAVRSFTASAKAWEKRYTEDHEWVELGEDGTTATIGISEYAAKALGDVVFVELPTADLEVTAGSSIGAVESVKSASDIMSPVSGVVLEANSVLEDKPATINKSPEADGWLAKIKVSAADEISALMDGEAYKKFTEEADDH
;
A
#
# COMPACT_ATOMS: atom_id res chain seq x y z
N MET A 1 40.64 -90.03 -48.06
CA MET A 1 40.92 -89.62 -49.45
C MET A 1 39.59 -89.33 -50.14
N PHE A 2 39.35 -88.09 -50.60
CA PHE A 2 38.30 -87.66 -51.55
C PHE A 2 36.81 -87.88 -51.11
N ALA A 3 35.79 -87.08 -51.41
CA ALA A 3 35.62 -85.89 -52.24
C ALA A 3 34.38 -85.08 -51.80
N ARG A 4 34.37 -83.83 -52.25
CA ARG A 4 33.29 -82.85 -52.53
C ARG A 4 31.82 -83.34 -52.57
N SER A 5 30.87 -82.45 -52.20
CA SER A 5 29.72 -82.00 -53.04
C SER A 5 28.62 -81.31 -52.16
N VAL A 6 28.34 -80.01 -52.33
CA VAL A 6 27.19 -79.33 -52.99
C VAL A 6 25.96 -79.08 -52.09
N ALA A 7 25.32 -77.95 -52.38
CA ALA A 7 24.49 -77.05 -51.58
C ALA A 7 22.98 -77.36 -51.47
N SER A 8 22.28 -76.38 -50.86
CA SER A 8 20.82 -76.15 -50.73
C SER A 8 20.24 -76.65 -49.39
N SER A 9 19.37 -75.97 -48.64
CA SER A 9 18.42 -74.89 -48.93
C SER A 9 18.07 -74.12 -47.64
N THR A 10 17.40 -72.98 -47.83
CA THR A 10 16.74 -72.00 -46.93
C THR A 10 16.21 -72.49 -45.56
N PHE A 11 16.03 -71.69 -44.50
CA PHE A 11 15.24 -70.44 -44.41
C PHE A 11 15.43 -69.81 -43.01
N THR A 12 14.94 -68.57 -42.85
CA THR A 12 14.45 -67.91 -41.61
C THR A 12 15.26 -66.73 -41.05
N LYS A 13 14.90 -65.55 -41.58
CA LYS A 13 14.53 -64.30 -40.88
C LYS A 13 14.95 -64.16 -39.40
N CYS A 14 15.81 -63.18 -39.12
CA CYS A 14 15.79 -62.49 -37.83
C CYS A 14 15.93 -60.98 -38.03
N SER A 15 14.98 -60.26 -37.43
CA SER A 15 14.74 -58.82 -37.53
C SER A 15 15.81 -58.02 -36.79
N ARG A 16 16.33 -56.95 -37.41
CA ARG A 16 17.16 -55.94 -36.74
C ARG A 16 16.25 -54.79 -36.26
N PRO A 17 16.27 -54.40 -34.99
CA PRO A 17 15.54 -53.22 -34.55
C PRO A 17 16.21 -51.96 -35.12
N GLN A 18 15.42 -51.17 -35.83
CA GLN A 18 15.78 -49.85 -36.34
C GLN A 18 15.84 -48.87 -35.18
N TYR A 19 17.03 -48.39 -34.85
CA TYR A 19 17.22 -47.21 -33.99
C TYR A 19 16.77 -45.98 -34.78
N LEU A 20 15.52 -45.57 -34.57
CA LEU A 20 14.98 -44.32 -35.09
C LEU A 20 15.60 -43.16 -34.30
N ARG A 21 16.44 -42.36 -34.97
CA ARG A 21 16.93 -41.08 -34.43
C ARG A 21 15.74 -40.14 -34.28
N LEU A 22 15.33 -39.88 -33.03
CA LEU A 22 14.35 -38.86 -32.72
C LEU A 22 15.00 -37.48 -32.94
N ARG A 23 14.55 -36.74 -33.97
CA ARG A 23 14.86 -35.32 -34.12
C ARG A 23 14.09 -34.55 -33.05
N ALA A 24 14.79 -34.02 -32.05
CA ALA A 24 14.22 -33.07 -31.11
C ALA A 24 13.91 -31.76 -31.84
N GLN A 25 12.63 -31.49 -32.13
CA GLN A 25 12.17 -30.17 -32.54
C GLN A 25 12.07 -29.30 -31.28
N LYS A 26 12.85 -28.21 -31.24
CA LYS A 26 12.76 -27.20 -30.18
C LYS A 26 11.43 -26.45 -30.32
N PRO A 27 10.64 -26.28 -29.24
CA PRO A 27 9.50 -25.39 -29.29
C PRO A 27 9.99 -23.94 -29.34
N ALA A 28 9.49 -23.17 -30.29
CA ALA A 28 9.65 -21.72 -30.31
C ALA A 28 8.66 -21.11 -29.31
N PHE A 29 9.11 -20.84 -28.09
CA PHE A 29 8.36 -20.02 -27.13
C PHE A 29 8.74 -18.56 -27.34
N ALA A 30 7.82 -17.76 -27.87
CA ALA A 30 7.94 -16.30 -27.86
C ALA A 30 7.53 -15.77 -26.47
N PRO A 31 8.25 -14.79 -25.89
CA PRO A 31 7.79 -14.17 -24.65
C PRO A 31 6.65 -13.20 -24.99
N ALA A 32 5.47 -13.45 -24.43
CA ALA A 32 4.41 -12.44 -24.38
C ALA A 32 4.82 -11.40 -23.32
N VAL A 33 5.49 -10.33 -23.75
CA VAL A 33 5.77 -9.18 -22.87
C VAL A 33 4.44 -8.47 -22.63
N ARG A 34 3.81 -8.72 -21.48
CA ARG A 34 2.67 -7.94 -21.03
C ARG A 34 3.20 -6.63 -20.46
N SER A 35 3.15 -5.57 -21.26
CA SER A 35 3.29 -4.21 -20.74
C SER A 35 2.09 -3.92 -19.83
N PHE A 36 2.30 -4.01 -18.52
CA PHE A 36 1.41 -3.41 -17.53
C PHE A 36 1.82 -1.94 -17.40
N THR A 37 1.19 -1.05 -18.16
CA THR A 37 1.02 0.34 -17.72
C THR A 37 -0.28 0.40 -16.94
N ALA A 38 -0.26 -0.11 -15.70
CA ALA A 38 -1.25 0.30 -14.73
C ALA A 38 -0.71 1.58 -14.11
N SER A 39 -1.25 2.73 -14.53
CA SER A 39 -1.16 3.93 -13.70
C SER A 39 -2.03 3.64 -12.49
N ALA A 40 -1.44 3.08 -11.43
CA ALA A 40 -2.10 3.07 -10.13
C ALA A 40 -2.41 4.53 -9.82
N LYS A 41 -3.69 4.87 -9.71
CA LYS A 41 -4.12 6.20 -9.34
C LYS A 41 -3.74 6.36 -7.88
N ALA A 42 -2.53 6.85 -7.59
CA ALA A 42 -2.18 7.24 -6.23
C ALA A 42 -3.16 8.36 -5.83
N TRP A 43 -3.91 8.16 -4.74
CA TRP A 43 -4.74 9.22 -4.21
C TRP A 43 -3.83 10.18 -3.45
N GLU A 44 -3.92 11.47 -3.76
CA GLU A 44 -3.13 12.49 -3.08
C GLU A 44 -3.70 12.78 -1.69
N LYS A 45 -2.81 13.07 -0.74
CA LYS A 45 -3.18 13.55 0.59
C LYS A 45 -4.00 14.82 0.50
N ARG A 46 -4.97 14.90 1.39
CA ARG A 46 -5.83 16.06 1.60
C ARG A 46 -5.71 16.54 3.03
N TYR A 47 -5.98 17.82 3.24
CA TYR A 47 -5.71 18.50 4.51
C TYR A 47 -6.93 19.30 4.98
N THR A 48 -7.11 19.36 6.29
CA THR A 48 -8.10 20.20 6.98
C THR A 48 -7.48 21.54 7.37
N GLU A 49 -8.33 22.51 7.74
CA GLU A 49 -7.88 23.78 8.31
C GLU A 49 -7.27 23.59 9.72
N ASP A 50 -7.67 22.52 10.43
CA ASP A 50 -7.18 22.14 11.76
C ASP A 50 -5.87 21.30 11.70
N HIS A 51 -5.25 21.22 10.52
CA HIS A 51 -3.92 20.65 10.28
C HIS A 51 -3.82 19.12 10.37
N GLU A 52 -4.93 18.40 10.24
CA GLU A 52 -4.96 16.97 9.96
C GLU A 52 -4.79 16.68 8.46
N TRP A 53 -4.28 15.50 8.15
CA TRP A 53 -4.25 14.97 6.79
C TRP A 53 -5.05 13.67 6.69
N VAL A 54 -5.59 13.42 5.50
CA VAL A 54 -6.24 12.18 5.11
C VAL A 54 -5.73 11.72 3.74
N GLU A 55 -5.41 10.43 3.62
CA GLU A 55 -4.97 9.79 2.39
C GLU A 55 -5.87 8.59 2.09
N LEU A 56 -6.50 8.60 0.91
CA LEU A 56 -7.36 7.50 0.50
C LEU A 56 -6.51 6.32 0.00
N GLY A 57 -6.80 5.12 0.50
CA GLY A 57 -6.10 3.89 0.16
C GLY A 57 -6.42 3.40 -1.25
N GLU A 58 -5.65 2.40 -1.70
CA GLU A 58 -5.76 1.86 -3.06
C GLU A 58 -7.12 1.20 -3.38
N ASP A 59 -7.82 0.78 -2.32
CA ASP A 59 -9.15 0.21 -2.37
C ASP A 59 -10.24 1.27 -2.58
N GLY A 60 -9.92 2.56 -2.40
CA GLY A 60 -10.88 3.67 -2.53
C GLY A 60 -11.94 3.72 -1.43
N THR A 61 -11.83 2.88 -0.40
CA THR A 61 -12.80 2.80 0.70
C THR A 61 -12.19 2.99 2.08
N THR A 62 -10.89 2.76 2.21
CA THR A 62 -10.15 2.94 3.46
C THR A 62 -9.32 4.21 3.36
N ALA A 63 -9.36 5.08 4.35
CA ALA A 63 -8.50 6.25 4.43
C ALA A 63 -7.59 6.18 5.66
N THR A 64 -6.38 6.69 5.53
CA THR A 64 -5.42 6.85 6.63
C THR A 64 -5.42 8.30 7.06
N ILE A 65 -5.43 8.56 8.37
CA ILE A 65 -5.49 9.90 8.96
C ILE A 65 -4.28 10.11 9.88
N GLY A 66 -3.76 11.34 9.89
CA GLY A 66 -2.74 11.77 10.84
C GLY A 66 -2.72 13.29 10.99
N ILE A 67 -1.68 13.80 11.67
CA ILE A 67 -1.43 15.25 11.77
C ILE A 67 -0.31 15.67 10.82
N SER A 68 -0.41 16.89 10.28
CA SER A 68 0.58 17.42 9.34
C SER A 68 1.93 17.72 10.01
N GLU A 69 2.96 17.92 9.18
CA GLU A 69 4.27 18.36 9.68
C GLU A 69 4.21 19.73 10.38
N TYR A 70 3.34 20.63 9.90
CA TYR A 70 3.10 21.93 10.52
C TYR A 70 2.56 21.79 11.95
N ALA A 71 1.51 20.98 12.14
CA ALA A 71 0.94 20.70 13.46
C ALA A 71 1.95 20.06 14.41
N ALA A 72 2.70 19.05 13.94
CA ALA A 72 3.69 18.36 14.75
C ALA A 72 4.82 19.31 15.22
N LYS A 73 5.21 20.29 14.40
CA LYS A 73 6.17 21.34 14.78
C LYS A 73 5.59 22.30 15.81
N ALA A 74 4.34 22.73 15.62
CA ALA A 74 3.65 23.65 16.54
C ALA A 74 3.46 23.03 17.94
N LEU A 75 3.14 21.74 18.01
CA LEU A 75 3.02 21.00 19.28
C LEU A 75 4.37 20.92 20.03
N GLY A 76 5.47 20.79 19.31
CA GLY A 76 6.78 20.47 19.88
C GLY A 76 6.90 18.98 20.23
N ASP A 77 7.78 18.64 21.19
CA ASP A 77 8.11 17.25 21.50
C ASP A 77 6.90 16.49 22.08
N VAL A 78 6.32 15.60 21.28
CA VAL A 78 5.16 14.78 21.62
C VAL A 78 5.58 13.68 22.60
N VAL A 79 4.82 13.57 23.68
CA VAL A 79 5.07 12.63 24.78
C VAL A 79 3.93 11.65 25.00
N PHE A 80 2.75 11.92 24.45
CA PHE A 80 1.58 11.06 24.57
C PHE A 80 0.64 11.21 23.37
N VAL A 81 -0.03 10.12 23.00
CA VAL A 81 -1.04 10.08 21.94
C VAL A 81 -2.22 9.25 22.46
N GLU A 82 -3.41 9.83 22.45
CA GLU A 82 -4.67 9.13 22.65
C GLU A 82 -5.17 8.61 21.30
N LEU A 83 -5.23 7.29 21.17
CA LEU A 83 -5.66 6.60 19.95
C LEU A 83 -7.14 6.20 20.02
N PRO A 84 -7.87 6.22 18.90
CA PRO A 84 -9.22 5.69 18.86
C PRO A 84 -9.25 4.18 19.05
N THR A 85 -10.39 3.67 19.51
CA THR A 85 -10.69 2.23 19.47
C THR A 85 -11.20 1.81 18.10
N ALA A 86 -10.88 0.58 17.69
CA ALA A 86 -11.52 -0.04 16.53
C ALA A 86 -13.05 -0.09 16.69
N ASP A 87 -13.77 -0.09 15.57
CA ASP A 87 -15.23 -0.07 15.47
C ASP A 87 -15.92 1.21 15.99
N LEU A 88 -15.16 2.25 16.34
CA LEU A 88 -15.70 3.56 16.67
C LEU A 88 -16.29 4.23 15.41
N GLU A 89 -17.56 4.63 15.47
CA GLU A 89 -18.19 5.48 14.46
C GLU A 89 -17.81 6.94 14.70
N VAL A 90 -17.32 7.61 13.65
CA VAL A 90 -16.95 9.03 13.70
C VAL A 90 -17.61 9.79 12.55
N THR A 91 -17.90 11.07 12.79
CA THR A 91 -18.35 12.01 11.77
C THR A 91 -17.23 12.99 11.45
N ALA A 92 -17.23 13.56 10.24
CA ALA A 92 -16.32 14.65 9.91
C ALA A 92 -16.41 15.78 10.95
N GLY A 93 -15.27 16.26 11.44
CA GLY A 93 -15.15 17.27 12.49
C GLY A 93 -15.41 16.79 13.92
N SER A 94 -15.63 15.48 14.14
CA SER A 94 -15.69 14.91 15.49
C SER A 94 -14.31 14.47 15.97
N SER A 95 -14.05 14.56 17.28
CA SER A 95 -12.79 14.11 17.86
C SER A 95 -12.62 12.60 17.71
N ILE A 96 -11.44 12.19 17.25
CA ILE A 96 -11.05 10.79 17.09
C ILE A 96 -9.91 10.39 18.06
N GLY A 97 -9.27 11.36 18.69
CA GLY A 97 -8.15 11.15 19.59
C GLY A 97 -7.51 12.49 19.99
N ALA A 98 -6.33 12.43 20.58
CA ALA A 98 -5.59 13.62 21.01
C ALA A 98 -4.08 13.39 20.94
N VAL A 99 -3.31 14.47 20.80
CA VAL A 99 -1.85 14.45 20.85
C VAL A 99 -1.38 15.45 21.91
N GLU A 100 -0.50 14.99 22.81
CA GLU A 100 0.03 15.81 23.88
C GLU A 100 1.56 15.92 23.82
N SER A 101 2.05 17.13 24.05
CA SER A 101 3.46 17.47 24.20
C SER A 101 3.74 18.00 25.61
N VAL A 102 5.00 18.30 25.90
CA VAL A 102 5.37 18.97 27.15
C VAL A 102 4.92 20.44 27.22
N LYS A 103 4.34 20.98 26.14
CA LYS A 103 3.95 22.39 26.03
C LYS A 103 2.45 22.59 25.76
N SER A 104 1.82 21.64 25.07
CA SER A 104 0.45 21.78 24.58
C SER A 104 -0.23 20.42 24.49
N ALA A 105 -1.56 20.43 24.44
CA ALA A 105 -2.39 19.28 24.10
C ALA A 105 -3.41 19.75 23.06
N SER A 106 -3.67 18.93 22.04
CA SER A 106 -4.69 19.19 21.04
C SER A 106 -5.50 17.93 20.76
N ASP A 107 -6.81 18.09 20.71
CA ASP A 107 -7.70 17.08 20.13
C ASP A 107 -7.42 16.98 18.63
N ILE A 108 -7.61 15.77 18.08
CA ILE A 108 -7.51 15.47 16.66
C ILE A 108 -8.92 15.27 16.13
N MET A 109 -9.28 16.01 15.10
CA MET A 109 -10.61 15.91 14.49
C MET A 109 -10.56 14.97 13.28
N SER A 110 -11.59 14.15 13.10
CA SER A 110 -11.70 13.28 11.92
C SER A 110 -11.98 14.13 10.67
N PRO A 111 -11.15 14.07 9.61
CA PRO A 111 -11.41 14.80 8.37
C PRO A 111 -12.64 14.29 7.61
N VAL A 112 -13.06 13.05 7.89
CA VAL A 112 -14.13 12.34 7.18
C VAL A 112 -15.00 11.54 8.14
N SER A 113 -16.21 11.26 7.70
CA SER A 113 -17.16 10.37 8.37
C SER A 113 -16.84 8.90 8.05
N GLY A 114 -16.99 8.01 9.03
CA GLY A 114 -16.70 6.59 8.82
C GLY A 114 -16.61 5.77 10.09
N VAL A 115 -15.99 4.59 9.97
CA VAL A 115 -15.75 3.66 11.08
C VAL A 115 -14.26 3.38 11.21
N VAL A 116 -13.71 3.53 12.41
CA VAL A 116 -12.30 3.22 12.69
C VAL A 116 -12.04 1.72 12.52
N LEU A 117 -11.08 1.39 11.66
CA LEU A 117 -10.66 0.01 11.39
C LEU A 117 -9.45 -0.38 12.23
N GLU A 118 -8.49 0.54 12.34
CA GLU A 118 -7.18 0.27 12.95
C GLU A 118 -6.63 1.57 13.52
N ALA A 119 -5.96 1.49 14.67
CA ALA A 119 -5.17 2.57 15.23
C ALA A 119 -3.69 2.16 15.28
N ASN A 120 -2.79 3.13 15.17
CA ASN A 120 -1.36 2.88 15.16
C ASN A 120 -0.80 2.65 16.57
N SER A 121 -0.89 1.41 17.06
CA SER A 121 -0.43 1.03 18.40
C SER A 121 1.05 1.32 18.66
N VAL A 122 1.87 1.55 17.62
CA VAL A 122 3.27 1.97 17.78
C VAL A 122 3.39 3.29 18.53
N LEU A 123 2.38 4.17 18.42
CA LEU A 123 2.38 5.48 19.05
C LEU A 123 2.21 5.44 20.57
N GLU A 124 1.66 4.35 21.12
CA GLU A 124 1.58 4.14 22.58
C GLU A 124 2.97 4.02 23.21
N ASP A 125 3.87 3.27 22.55
CA ASP A 125 5.25 3.07 23.00
C ASP A 125 6.21 4.14 22.49
N LYS A 126 5.92 4.73 21.32
CA LYS A 126 6.80 5.65 20.58
C LYS A 126 6.04 6.90 20.10
N PRO A 127 5.52 7.74 21.00
CA PRO A 127 4.76 8.94 20.64
C PRO A 127 5.60 9.94 19.81
N ALA A 128 6.91 10.02 20.05
CA ALA A 128 7.84 10.85 19.27
C ALA A 128 7.94 10.49 17.77
N THR A 129 7.32 9.39 17.32
CA THR A 129 7.17 9.07 15.89
C THR A 129 6.36 10.16 15.17
N ILE A 130 5.39 10.77 15.85
CA ILE A 130 4.63 11.92 15.34
C ILE A 130 5.56 13.06 14.91
N ASN A 131 6.58 13.40 15.71
CA ASN A 131 7.52 14.45 15.33
C ASN A 131 8.49 14.03 14.21
N LYS A 132 8.85 12.74 14.13
CA LYS A 132 9.86 12.24 13.18
C LYS A 132 9.31 11.99 11.78
N SER A 133 8.07 11.53 11.69
CA SER A 133 7.45 11.04 10.47
C SER A 133 5.93 11.34 10.48
N PRO A 134 5.51 12.60 10.70
CA PRO A 134 4.11 12.96 10.96
C PRO A 134 3.15 12.49 9.86
N GLU A 135 3.60 12.56 8.62
CA GLU A 135 2.81 12.20 7.44
C GLU A 135 3.18 10.85 6.83
N ALA A 136 3.89 10.00 7.57
CA ALA A 136 4.17 8.63 7.16
C ALA A 136 4.00 7.66 8.34
N ASP A 137 5.05 7.39 9.11
CA ASP A 137 4.97 6.40 10.21
C ASP A 137 4.15 6.90 11.42
N GLY A 138 3.87 8.20 11.47
CA GLY A 138 3.07 8.88 12.48
C GLY A 138 1.56 8.94 12.18
N TRP A 139 1.04 8.10 11.27
CA TRP A 139 -0.40 7.98 11.09
C TRP A 139 -1.09 7.58 12.41
N LEU A 140 -2.29 8.08 12.67
CA LEU A 140 -3.04 7.81 13.90
C LEU A 140 -4.03 6.66 13.71
N ALA A 141 -4.86 6.73 12.67
CA ALA A 141 -5.95 5.80 12.46
C ALA A 141 -6.21 5.53 10.98
N LYS A 142 -6.74 4.33 10.69
CA LYS A 142 -7.36 4.00 9.42
C LYS A 142 -8.86 3.90 9.60
N ILE A 143 -9.61 4.49 8.68
CA ILE A 143 -11.06 4.59 8.73
C ILE A 143 -11.65 4.03 7.45
N LYS A 144 -12.73 3.26 7.57
CA LYS A 144 -13.61 2.96 6.46
C LYS A 144 -14.51 4.15 6.19
N VAL A 145 -14.29 4.83 5.07
CA VAL A 145 -14.97 6.07 4.70
C VAL A 145 -16.42 5.77 4.34
N SER A 146 -17.36 6.54 4.91
CA SER A 146 -18.79 6.44 4.57
C SER A 146 -19.17 7.35 3.39
N ALA A 147 -18.50 8.49 3.23
CA ALA A 147 -18.74 9.46 2.17
C ALA A 147 -17.42 9.97 1.54
N ALA A 148 -17.00 9.37 0.43
CA ALA A 148 -15.74 9.74 -0.24
C ALA A 148 -15.73 11.19 -0.79
N ASP A 149 -16.91 11.78 -1.02
CA ASP A 149 -17.03 13.17 -1.50
C ASP A 149 -16.49 14.18 -0.47
N GLU A 150 -16.52 13.85 0.83
CA GLU A 150 -15.96 14.69 1.90
C GLU A 150 -14.45 14.93 1.69
N ILE A 151 -13.71 13.91 1.26
CA ILE A 151 -12.27 14.02 0.96
C ILE A 151 -12.01 15.02 -0.17
N SER A 152 -12.89 15.06 -1.17
CA SER A 152 -12.72 15.94 -2.32
C SER A 152 -12.96 17.41 -2.01
N ALA A 153 -13.66 17.71 -0.91
CA ALA A 153 -13.89 19.07 -0.42
C ALA A 153 -12.72 19.65 0.38
N LEU A 154 -11.78 18.80 0.81
CA LEU A 154 -10.61 19.18 1.58
C LEU A 154 -9.51 19.79 0.71
N MET A 155 -8.60 20.54 1.35
CA MET A 155 -7.48 21.18 0.68
C MET A 155 -6.54 20.14 0.10
N ASP A 156 -6.07 20.34 -1.13
CA ASP A 156 -4.90 19.63 -1.62
C ASP A 156 -3.61 20.17 -0.99
N GLY A 157 -2.49 19.49 -1.24
CA GLY A 157 -1.20 19.88 -0.67
C GLY A 157 -0.71 21.26 -1.12
N GLU A 158 -1.06 21.73 -2.32
CA GLU A 158 -0.68 23.07 -2.79
C GLU A 158 -1.46 24.15 -2.04
N ALA A 159 -2.77 23.97 -1.92
CA ALA A 159 -3.63 24.87 -1.16
C ALA A 159 -3.24 24.90 0.33
N TYR A 160 -2.98 23.74 0.93
CA TYR A 160 -2.58 23.63 2.33
C TYR A 160 -1.24 24.31 2.61
N LYS A 161 -0.25 24.10 1.73
CA LYS A 161 1.05 24.75 1.84
C LYS A 161 0.90 26.28 1.86
N LYS A 162 0.12 26.82 0.93
CA LYS A 162 -0.16 28.26 0.87
C LYS A 162 -0.87 28.75 2.14
N PHE A 163 -1.86 28.01 2.63
CA PHE A 163 -2.56 28.31 3.89
C PHE A 163 -1.60 28.42 5.08
N THR A 164 -0.65 27.48 5.21
CA THR A 164 0.34 27.53 6.31
C THR A 164 1.37 28.65 6.15
N GLU A 165 1.79 28.97 4.92
CA GLU A 165 2.72 30.09 4.67
C GLU A 165 2.08 31.45 5.02
N GLU A 166 0.81 31.65 4.66
CA GLU A 166 0.07 32.87 5.02
C GLU A 166 -0.18 33.00 6.53
N ALA A 167 -0.32 31.88 7.25
CA ALA A 167 -0.49 31.88 8.69
C ALA A 167 0.79 32.28 9.46
N ASP A 168 1.97 31.92 8.94
CA ASP A 168 3.28 32.24 9.56
C ASP A 168 3.72 33.70 9.35
N ASP A 169 3.20 34.37 8.32
CA ASP A 169 3.55 35.76 7.95
C ASP A 169 2.78 36.83 8.78
N HIS A 170 1.94 36.41 9.73
CA HIS A 170 1.07 37.27 10.55
C HIS A 170 1.44 37.25 12.05
#